data_AF-A0A8T5FA70-F1
#
_entry.id   AF-A0A8T5FA70-F1
#
_cell.length_a   1.000
_cell.length_b   1.000
_cell.length_c   1.000
_cell.angle_alpha   90.00
_cell.angle_beta   90.00
_cell.angle_gamma   90.00
#
_symmetry.space_group_name_H-M   'P 1'
#
loop_
_entity.id
_entity.type
_entity.pdbx_description
1 polymer ?
#
loop_
_entity_poly.entity_id
_entity_poly.type
_entity_poly.pdbx_seq_one_letter_code
_entity_poly.pdbx_strand_id
1 'polypeptide(L)' 'MNFVIFEDKLDATEVKIHKSSCHYYTKQLSQKPDTTIWHESLDFKSAQDKTKTIASKYNKGWRMAKCCC' A
#
# COMPACT_ATOMS: atom_id res chain seq x y z
N MET A 1 -2.70 13.05 5.91
CA MET A 1 -2.18 11.75 5.42
C MET A 1 -1.46 11.97 4.12
N ASN A 2 -0.22 11.51 4.02
CA ASN A 2 0.59 11.70 2.81
C ASN A 2 0.84 10.39 2.05
N PHE A 3 0.74 9.25 2.75
CA PHE A 3 1.07 7.94 2.19
C PHE A 3 -0.01 6.92 2.53
N VAL A 4 -0.19 5.96 1.64
CA VAL A 4 -1.12 4.84 1.79
C VAL A 4 -0.44 3.56 1.34
N ILE A 5 -0.74 2.45 1.99
CA ILE A 5 -0.10 1.16 1.77
C ILE A 5 -1.14 0.24 1.16
N PHE A 6 -0.83 -0.32 0.01
CA PHE A 6 -1.63 -1.30 -0.68
C PHE A 6 -1.19 -2.71 -0.27
N GLU A 7 -2.08 -3.41 0.42
CA GLU A 7 -1.97 -4.83 0.74
C GLU A 7 -2.99 -5.61 -0.08
N ASP A 8 -2.52 -6.61 -0.82
CA ASP A 8 -3.37 -7.57 -1.54
C ASP A 8 -3.30 -8.92 -0.82
N LYS A 9 -4.48 -9.46 -0.49
CA LYS A 9 -4.66 -10.67 0.30
C LYS A 9 -4.58 -11.96 -0.50
N LEU A 10 -4.73 -11.91 -1.83
CA LEU A 10 -4.85 -13.12 -2.64
C LEU A 10 -3.48 -13.68 -2.99
N ASP A 11 -2.67 -12.94 -3.74
CA ASP A 11 -1.43 -13.51 -4.30
C ASP A 11 -0.36 -12.48 -4.70
N ALA A 12 -0.51 -11.21 -4.34
CA ALA A 12 0.55 -10.26 -4.66
C ALA A 12 1.84 -10.61 -3.93
N THR A 13 2.94 -10.67 -4.67
CA THR A 13 4.29 -10.89 -4.16
C THR A 13 4.86 -9.68 -3.42
N GLU A 14 4.19 -8.52 -3.49
CA GLU A 14 4.69 -7.25 -2.95
C GLU A 14 3.59 -6.41 -2.30
N VAL A 15 3.93 -5.81 -1.16
CA VAL A 15 3.17 -4.70 -0.55
C VAL A 15 3.68 -3.38 -1.13
N LYS A 16 2.79 -2.45 -1.49
CA LYS A 16 3.17 -1.22 -2.20
C LYS A 16 2.84 0.03 -1.41
N ILE A 17 3.74 1.01 -1.40
CA ILE A 17 3.46 2.35 -0.86
C ILE A 17 3.05 3.28 -1.99
N HIS A 18 1.95 4.01 -1.81
CA HIS A 18 1.46 5.06 -2.70
C HIS A 18 1.41 6.40 -1.94
N LYS A 19 1.37 7.51 -2.68
CA LYS A 19 0.95 8.80 -2.13
C LYS A 19 -0.56 8.82 -1.97
N SER A 20 -1.09 9.53 -0.98
CA SER A 20 -2.54 9.72 -0.79
C SER A 20 -3.20 10.43 -1.98
N SER A 21 -2.45 11.21 -2.75
CA SER A 21 -2.90 11.85 -4.00
C SER A 21 -2.80 10.94 -5.24
N CYS A 22 -2.39 9.69 -5.10
CA CYS A 22 -2.23 8.78 -6.24
C CYS A 22 -3.58 8.50 -6.93
N HIS A 23 -3.62 8.66 -8.25
CA HIS A 23 -4.83 8.38 -9.04
C HIS A 23 -5.33 6.93 -8.87
N TYR A 24 -4.42 5.96 -8.76
CA TYR A 24 -4.80 4.57 -8.53
C TYR A 24 -5.53 4.38 -7.19
N TYR A 25 -5.00 4.96 -6.11
CA TYR A 25 -5.64 4.92 -4.79
C TYR A 25 -7.01 5.58 -4.82
N THR A 26 -7.09 6.82 -5.33
CA THR A 26 -8.35 7.58 -5.38
C THR A 26 -9.43 6.89 -6.22
N LYS A 27 -9.06 6.25 -7.34
CA LYS A 27 -10.00 5.46 -8.15
C LYS A 27 -10.49 4.18 -7.45
N GLN A 28 -9.63 3.53 -6.66
CA GLN A 28 -9.99 2.31 -5.94
C GLN A 28 -10.82 2.55 -4.67
N LEU A 29 -10.74 3.73 -4.05
CA LEU A 29 -11.61 4.11 -2.94
C LEU A 29 -13.10 3.96 -3.28
N SER A 30 -13.47 4.16 -4.55
CA SER A 30 -14.84 3.99 -5.03
C SER A 30 -15.21 2.52 -5.32
N GLN A 31 -14.23 1.63 -5.49
CA GLN A 31 -14.45 0.24 -5.93
C GLN A 31 -14.35 -0.79 -4.79
N LYS A 32 -13.68 -0.44 -3.67
CA LYS A 32 -13.48 -1.27 -2.46
C LYS A 32 -13.40 -2.79 -2.75
N PRO A 33 -12.37 -3.28 -3.44
CA PRO A 33 -12.22 -4.71 -3.70
C PRO A 33 -12.05 -5.48 -2.38
N ASP A 34 -12.81 -6.57 -2.19
CA ASP A 34 -12.77 -7.42 -0.98
C ASP A 34 -11.38 -8.02 -0.69
N THR A 35 -10.55 -8.09 -1.72
CA THR A 35 -9.22 -8.72 -1.72
C THR A 35 -8.10 -7.75 -1.38
N THR A 36 -8.41 -6.46 -1.19
CA THR A 36 -7.40 -5.41 -0.97
C THR A 36 -7.65 -4.67 0.34
N ILE A 37 -6.57 -4.33 1.04
CA ILE A 37 -6.61 -3.43 2.21
C ILE A 37 -5.72 -2.24 1.91
N TRP A 38 -6.24 -1.06 2.24
CA TRP A 38 -5.49 0.18 2.25
C TRP A 38 -5.17 0.58 3.69
N HIS A 39 -3.89 0.76 4.00
CA HIS A 39 -3.47 1.27 5.31
C HIS A 39 -2.94 2.68 5.16
N GLU A 40 -3.45 3.60 5.97
CA GLU A 40 -3.06 5.00 5.89
C GLU A 40 -1.87 5.32 6.79
N SER A 41 -1.05 6.28 6.35
CA SER A 41 0.11 6.76 7.08
C SER A 41 0.31 8.27 6.91
N LEU A 42 0.77 8.93 7.98
CA LEU A 42 1.00 10.37 7.99
C LEU A 42 2.30 10.74 7.29
N ASP A 43 3.36 9.96 7.51
CA ASP A 43 4.69 10.18 6.95
C ASP A 43 5.24 8.91 6.28
N PHE A 44 6.31 9.09 5.52
CA PHE A 44 6.92 8.02 4.73
C PHE A 44 7.63 6.97 5.59
N LYS A 45 8.25 7.37 6.71
CA LYS A 45 8.96 6.45 7.59
C LYS A 45 7.97 5.49 8.26
N SER A 46 6.89 6.03 8.82
CA SER A 46 5.77 5.25 9.34
C SER A 46 5.15 4.35 8.26
N ALA A 47 5.05 4.82 7.02
CA ALA A 47 4.55 4.01 5.91
C ALA A 47 5.48 2.84 5.59
N GLN A 48 6.80 3.07 5.56
CA GLN A 48 7.80 2.04 5.34
C GLN A 48 7.80 1.00 6.46
N ASP A 49 7.75 1.41 7.73
CA ASP A 49 7.78 0.50 8.88
C ASP A 49 6.54 -0.40 8.91
N LYS A 50 5.36 0.17 8.64
CA LYS A 50 4.12 -0.61 8.47
C LYS A 50 4.21 -1.56 7.29
N THR A 51 4.70 -1.09 6.14
CA THR A 51 4.81 -1.90 4.92
C THR A 51 5.75 -3.08 5.14
N LYS A 52 6.91 -2.87 5.78
CA LYS A 52 7.86 -3.93 6.16
C LYS A 52 7.20 -4.95 7.09
N THR A 53 6.45 -4.50 8.08
CA THR A 53 5.73 -5.39 9.01
C THR A 53 4.73 -6.28 8.26
N ILE A 54 3.93 -5.70 7.36
CA ILE A 54 2.95 -6.45 6.55
C ILE A 54 3.68 -7.41 5.59
N ALA A 55 4.71 -6.93 4.91
CA ALA A 55 5.49 -7.72 3.97
C ALA A 55 6.12 -8.94 4.65
N SER A 56 6.76 -8.75 5.80
CA SER A 56 7.34 -9.84 6.60
C SER A 56 6.30 -10.85 7.07
N LYS A 57 5.11 -10.40 7.50
CA LYS A 57 4.02 -11.29 7.97
C LYS A 57 3.61 -12.30 6.91
N TYR A 58 3.65 -11.92 5.64
CA TYR A 58 3.22 -12.76 4.52
C TYR A 58 4.38 -13.26 3.65
N ASN A 59 5.64 -13.08 4.10
CA ASN A 59 6.85 -13.38 3.33
C ASN A 59 6.85 -12.77 1.91
N LYS A 60 6.40 -11.52 1.82
CA LYS A 60 6.30 -10.71 0.58
C LYS A 60 7.43 -9.69 0.53
N GLY A 61 7.73 -9.21 -0.68
CA GLY A 61 8.55 -8.02 -0.87
C GLY A 61 7.78 -6.74 -0.56
N TRP A 62 8.47 -5.60 -0.60
CA TRP A 62 7.79 -4.30 -0.63
C TRP A 62 8.51 -3.29 -1.51
N ARG A 63 7.75 -2.32 -2.03
CA ARG A 63 8.30 -1.21 -2.81
C ARG A 63 7.43 0.03 -2.81
N MET A 64 8.01 1.14 -3.26
CA MET A 64 7.22 2.30 -3.71
C MET A 64 6.51 1.96 -5.03
N ALA A 65 5.26 2.36 -5.15
CA ALA A 65 4.51 2.17 -6.39
C ALA A 65 5.10 3.04 -7.50
N LYS A 66 5.36 2.44 -8.68
CA LYS A 66 5.95 3.13 -9.84
C LYS A 66 5.15 4.35 -10.29
N CYS A 67 3.82 4.33 -10.12
CA CYS A 67 2.96 5.48 -10.41
C CYS A 67 3.12 6.66 -9.45
N CYS A 68 3.95 6.52 -8.41
CA CYS A 68 4.27 7.55 -7.42
C CYS A 68 5.76 7.90 -7.40
N CYS A 69 6.56 7.32 -8.29
CA CYS A 69 7.97 7.64 -8.52
C CYS A 69 8.11 8.91 -9.36
#